data_AF-A0A6J4Q912-F1
#
_entry.id   AF-A0A6J4Q912-F1
#
_cell.length_a   1.000
_cell.length_b   1.000
_cell.length_c   1.000
_cell.angle_alpha   90.00
_cell.angle_beta   90.00
_cell.angle_gamma   90.00
#
_symmetry.space_group_name_H-M   'P 1'
#
loop_
_entity.id
_entity.type
_entity.pdbx_description
1 polymer ?
#
loop_
_entity_poly.entity_id
_entity_poly.type
_entity_poly.pdbx_seq_one_letter_code
_entity_poly.pdbx_strand_id
1 'polypeptide(L)'
;RRLDFAIRGWAHQADAVMARVNAEDERRLDAIRQMFERFGYAAEDADVRARTVYLVQIGYISMQVQESAAMRMARVQRYVEIYSGRSSTASEMARFFARLKFVPPEHWVAGAPPVGIGSRSVGYQRNLTAT
;
A
#
# COMPACT_ATOMS: atom_id res chain seq x y z
N ARG A 1 33.48 27.15 13.90
CA ARG A 1 32.24 26.38 14.16
C ARG A 1 31.79 25.64 12.89
N ARG A 2 32.52 24.61 12.43
CA ARG A 2 32.15 23.81 11.23
C ARG A 2 30.94 22.89 11.49
N LEU A 3 30.77 22.46 12.74
CA LEU A 3 29.66 21.60 13.18
C LEU A 3 28.30 22.29 13.10
N ASP A 4 28.19 23.56 13.52
CA ASP A 4 26.93 24.32 13.45
C ASP A 4 26.44 24.48 12.00
N PHE A 5 27.36 24.77 11.07
CA PHE A 5 27.03 24.83 9.63
C PHE A 5 26.62 23.46 9.07
N ALA A 6 27.25 22.37 9.49
CA ALA A 6 26.88 21.02 9.07
C ALA A 6 25.49 20.61 9.60
N ILE A 7 25.19 20.90 10.87
CA ILE A 7 23.88 20.61 11.48
C ILE A 7 22.78 21.43 10.80
N ARG A 8 22.99 22.73 10.57
CA ARG A 8 22.04 23.59 9.84
C ARG A 8 21.85 23.13 8.40
N GLY A 9 22.94 22.73 7.72
CA GLY A 9 22.88 22.17 6.37
C GLY A 9 22.05 20.88 6.31
N TRP A 10 22.24 19.97 7.27
CA TRP A 10 21.45 18.74 7.37
C TRP A 10 19.98 19.02 7.69
N ALA A 11 19.70 19.90 8.64
CA ALA A 11 18.33 20.31 8.97
C ALA A 11 17.62 20.92 7.76
N HIS A 12 18.28 21.83 7.04
CA HIS A 12 17.70 22.45 5.84
C HIS A 12 17.45 21.43 4.72
N GLN A 13 18.37 20.47 4.54
CA GLN A 13 18.16 19.37 3.60
C GLN A 13 17.01 18.46 4.03
N ALA A 14 16.89 18.16 5.32
CA ALA A 14 15.78 17.39 5.88
C ALA A 14 14.44 18.09 5.64
N ASP A 15 14.35 19.40 5.89
CA ASP A 15 13.15 20.21 5.64
C ASP A 15 12.75 20.18 4.16
N ALA A 16 13.73 20.37 3.26
CA ALA A 16 13.48 20.32 1.81
C ALA A 16 13.03 18.93 1.34
N VAL A 17 13.60 17.86 1.91
CA VAL A 17 13.17 16.48 1.63
C VAL A 17 11.75 16.24 2.15
N MET A 18 11.44 16.65 3.37
CA MET A 18 10.12 16.51 3.96
C MET A 18 9.05 17.25 3.16
N ALA A 19 9.33 18.48 2.71
CA ALA A 19 8.42 19.24 1.86
C ALA A 19 8.10 18.52 0.55
N ARG A 20 9.10 17.89 -0.07
CA ARG A 20 8.91 17.08 -1.29
C ARG A 20 8.08 15.83 -1.02
N VAL A 21 8.36 15.12 0.07
CA VAL A 21 7.58 13.93 0.46
C VAL A 21 6.12 14.30 0.66
N ASN A 22 5.84 15.33 1.46
CA ASN A 22 4.48 15.80 1.72
C ASN A 22 3.74 16.17 0.42
N ALA A 23 4.39 16.89 -0.49
CA ALA A 23 3.80 17.25 -1.78
C ALA A 23 3.48 16.02 -2.66
N GLU A 24 4.34 15.00 -2.69
CA GLU A 24 4.04 13.77 -3.42
C GLU A 24 2.92 12.95 -2.75
N ASP A 25 2.83 12.99 -1.42
CA ASP A 25 1.82 12.30 -0.64
C ASP A 25 0.44 12.93 -0.86
N GLU A 26 0.36 14.25 -0.89
CA GLU A 26 -0.84 14.99 -1.29
C GLU A 26 -1.29 14.64 -2.71
N ARG A 27 -0.36 14.61 -3.68
CA ARG A 27 -0.70 14.21 -5.06
C ARG A 27 -1.24 12.79 -5.15
N ARG A 28 -0.69 11.85 -4.38
CA ARG A 28 -1.17 10.45 -4.34
C ARG A 28 -2.56 10.37 -3.73
N LEU A 29 -2.78 11.03 -2.60
CA LEU A 29 -4.10 11.10 -1.96
C LEU A 29 -5.14 11.68 -2.91
N ASP A 30 -4.81 12.79 -3.56
CA ASP A 30 -5.72 13.46 -4.49
C ASP A 30 -6.07 12.59 -5.70
N ALA A 31 -5.08 11.88 -6.27
CA ALA A 31 -5.32 10.93 -7.35
C ALA A 31 -6.26 9.78 -6.94
N ILE A 32 -6.13 9.25 -5.72
CA ILE A 32 -7.01 8.19 -5.21
C ILE A 32 -8.41 8.75 -4.92
N ARG A 33 -8.51 9.96 -4.35
CA ARG A 33 -9.79 10.64 -4.12
C ARG A 33 -10.55 10.85 -5.42
N GLN A 34 -9.91 11.46 -6.42
CA GLN A 34 -10.49 11.66 -7.76
C GLN A 34 -10.90 10.34 -8.43
N MET A 35 -10.17 9.24 -8.17
CA MET A 35 -10.58 7.91 -8.63
C MET A 35 -11.92 7.51 -8.01
N PHE A 36 -12.11 7.62 -6.70
CA PHE A 36 -13.38 7.30 -6.07
C PHE A 36 -14.50 8.25 -6.53
N GLU A 37 -14.28 9.55 -6.60
CA GLU A 37 -15.28 10.50 -7.12
C GLU A 37 -15.75 10.11 -8.53
N ARG A 38 -14.83 9.74 -9.43
CA ARG A 38 -15.15 9.24 -10.78
C ARG A 38 -16.02 7.98 -10.78
N PHE A 39 -15.95 7.15 -9.73
CA PHE A 39 -16.78 5.96 -9.56
C PHE A 39 -18.10 6.22 -8.81
N GLY A 40 -18.43 7.50 -8.57
CA GLY A 40 -19.73 7.95 -8.06
C GLY A 40 -19.84 8.02 -6.54
N TYR A 41 -18.72 8.00 -5.81
CA TYR A 41 -18.74 8.24 -4.36
C TYR A 41 -18.83 9.75 -4.07
N ALA A 42 -19.55 10.13 -3.01
CA ALA A 42 -19.58 11.52 -2.55
C ALA A 42 -18.18 12.00 -2.14
N ALA A 43 -17.91 13.30 -2.23
CA ALA A 43 -16.58 13.86 -2.00
C ALA A 43 -16.01 13.51 -0.60
N GLU A 44 -16.82 13.60 0.45
CA GLU A 44 -16.41 13.23 1.81
C GLU A 44 -16.08 11.74 1.93
N ASP A 45 -16.93 10.89 1.33
CA ASP A 45 -16.72 9.44 1.29
C ASP A 45 -15.46 9.03 0.51
N ALA A 46 -15.19 9.75 -0.57
CA ALA A 46 -14.02 9.55 -1.43
C ALA A 46 -12.72 9.97 -0.71
N ASP A 47 -12.73 11.08 0.03
CA ASP A 47 -11.59 11.53 0.84
C ASP A 47 -11.23 10.49 1.92
N VAL A 48 -12.23 10.03 2.69
CA VAL A 48 -12.01 9.02 3.74
C VAL A 48 -11.45 7.73 3.14
N ARG A 49 -12.02 7.24 2.03
CA ARG A 49 -11.51 6.03 1.34
C ARG A 49 -10.10 6.20 0.79
N ALA A 50 -9.79 7.37 0.22
CA ALA A 50 -8.45 7.67 -0.27
C ALA A 50 -7.42 7.60 0.87
N ARG A 51 -7.74 8.20 2.03
CA ARG A 51 -6.90 8.12 3.23
C ARG A 51 -6.74 6.69 3.72
N THR A 52 -7.82 5.91 3.77
CA THR A 52 -7.75 4.50 4.19
C THR A 52 -6.81 3.68 3.29
N VAL A 53 -6.95 3.80 1.97
CA VAL A 53 -6.08 3.12 1.00
C VAL A 53 -4.63 3.54 1.17
N TYR A 54 -4.41 4.85 1.29
CA TYR A 54 -3.08 5.44 1.30
C TYR A 54 -2.31 5.14 2.59
N LEU A 55 -2.99 5.20 3.76
CA LEU A 55 -2.39 4.84 5.05
C LEU A 55 -1.98 3.37 5.11
N VAL A 56 -2.70 2.46 4.44
CA VAL A 56 -2.27 1.07 4.30
C VAL A 56 -0.96 0.99 3.50
N GLN A 57 -0.81 1.75 2.40
CA GLN A 57 0.44 1.75 1.65
C GLN A 57 1.61 2.30 2.46
N ILE A 58 1.42 3.42 3.17
CA ILE A 58 2.45 3.95 4.08
C ILE A 58 2.79 2.90 5.14
N GLY A 59 1.80 2.28 5.77
CA GLY A 59 2.02 1.25 6.79
C GLY A 59 2.90 0.10 6.27
N TYR A 60 2.64 -0.37 5.05
CA TYR A 60 3.48 -1.40 4.39
C TYR A 60 4.93 -0.95 4.23
N ILE A 61 5.15 0.30 3.80
CA ILE A 61 6.50 0.87 3.61
C ILE A 61 7.20 1.06 4.96
N SER A 62 6.54 1.68 5.94
CA SER A 62 7.07 1.96 7.27
C SER A 62 7.43 0.69 8.02
N MET A 63 6.63 -0.36 7.88
CA MET A 63 6.90 -1.67 8.49
C MET A 63 7.81 -2.56 7.64
N GLN A 64 8.26 -2.10 6.47
CA GLN A 64 9.09 -2.87 5.54
C GLN A 64 8.52 -4.27 5.20
N VAL A 65 7.20 -4.35 5.04
CA VAL A 65 6.49 -5.61 4.80
C VAL A 65 6.96 -6.26 3.50
N GLN A 66 7.37 -7.52 3.57
CA GLN A 66 7.80 -8.31 2.42
C GLN A 66 6.77 -9.39 2.08
N GLU A 67 6.13 -9.23 0.92
CA GLU A 67 5.11 -10.17 0.42
C GLU A 67 5.41 -10.58 -1.01
N SER A 68 5.19 -11.85 -1.33
CA SER A 68 5.28 -12.31 -2.71
C SER A 68 4.16 -11.67 -3.55
N ALA A 69 4.40 -11.54 -4.85
CA ALA A 69 3.38 -11.06 -5.78
C ALA A 69 2.10 -11.90 -5.70
N ALA A 70 2.23 -13.23 -5.59
CA ALA A 70 1.08 -14.14 -5.46
C ALA A 70 0.22 -13.83 -4.23
N MET A 71 0.83 -13.57 -3.06
CA MET A 71 0.09 -13.18 -1.86
C MET A 71 -0.64 -11.85 -2.02
N ARG A 72 0.02 -10.86 -2.62
CA ARG A 72 -0.59 -9.55 -2.89
C ARG A 72 -1.77 -9.69 -3.83
N MET A 73 -1.61 -10.43 -4.93
CA MET A 73 -2.65 -10.65 -5.94
C MET A 73 -3.88 -11.38 -5.36
N ALA A 74 -3.67 -12.32 -4.43
CA ALA A 74 -4.76 -13.02 -3.77
C ALA A 74 -5.67 -12.13 -2.93
N ARG A 75 -5.14 -11.01 -2.40
CA ARG A 75 -5.89 -10.06 -1.57
C ARG A 75 -6.57 -8.95 -2.37
N VAL A 76 -6.19 -8.74 -3.64
CA VAL A 76 -6.68 -7.60 -4.43
C VAL A 76 -8.21 -7.55 -4.47
N GLN A 77 -8.87 -8.68 -4.74
CA GLN A 77 -10.34 -8.72 -4.79
C GLN A 77 -10.98 -8.31 -3.47
N ARG A 78 -10.43 -8.76 -2.33
CA ARG A 78 -10.92 -8.39 -1.01
C ARG A 78 -10.64 -6.93 -0.68
N TYR A 79 -9.50 -6.38 -1.10
CA TYR A 79 -9.24 -4.95 -0.94
C TYR A 79 -10.20 -4.10 -1.77
N VAL A 80 -10.50 -4.50 -3.02
CA VAL A 80 -11.51 -3.82 -3.83
C VAL A 80 -12.85 -3.80 -3.09
N GLU A 81 -13.30 -4.94 -2.59
CA GLU A 81 -14.55 -5.05 -1.83
C GLU A 81 -14.53 -4.19 -0.55
N ILE A 82 -13.47 -4.25 0.25
CA ILE A 82 -13.36 -3.48 1.50
C ILE A 82 -13.38 -1.97 1.22
N TYR A 83 -12.64 -1.49 0.21
CA TYR A 83 -12.52 -0.05 -0.03
C TYR A 83 -13.68 0.53 -0.83
N SER A 84 -14.34 -0.26 -1.67
CA SER A 84 -15.42 0.21 -2.52
C SER A 84 -16.81 -0.24 -2.06
N GLY A 85 -16.90 -1.25 -1.19
CA GLY A 85 -18.17 -1.93 -0.90
C GLY A 85 -18.73 -2.73 -2.09
N ARG A 86 -17.95 -2.92 -3.15
CA ARG A 86 -18.33 -3.66 -4.36
C ARG A 86 -17.36 -4.80 -4.63
N SER A 87 -17.88 -6.00 -4.83
CA SER A 87 -17.04 -7.13 -5.26
C SER A 87 -16.66 -6.98 -6.73
N SER A 88 -15.40 -7.28 -7.07
CA SER A 88 -15.00 -7.38 -8.47
C SER A 88 -15.49 -8.68 -9.11
N THR A 89 -15.84 -8.58 -10.39
CA THR A 89 -16.18 -9.72 -11.23
C THR A 89 -14.94 -10.51 -11.65
N ALA A 90 -15.13 -11.77 -12.06
CA ALA A 90 -14.04 -12.59 -12.58
C ALA A 90 -13.36 -11.97 -13.81
N SER A 91 -14.13 -11.31 -14.69
CA SER A 91 -13.60 -10.68 -15.90
C SER A 91 -12.77 -9.43 -15.61
N GLU A 92 -13.17 -8.63 -14.61
CA GLU A 92 -12.38 -7.49 -14.12
C GLU A 92 -11.06 -7.96 -13.51
N MET A 93 -11.10 -9.03 -12.71
CA MET A 93 -9.88 -9.62 -12.15
C MET A 93 -8.94 -10.17 -13.22
N ALA A 94 -9.48 -10.87 -14.22
CA ALA A 94 -8.69 -11.37 -15.34
C ALA A 94 -8.01 -10.23 -16.13
N ARG A 95 -8.73 -9.14 -16.42
CA ARG A 95 -8.13 -7.95 -17.07
C ARG A 95 -7.05 -7.32 -16.20
N PHE A 96 -7.27 -7.22 -14.90
CA PHE A 96 -6.30 -6.67 -13.96
C PHE A 96 -5.00 -7.49 -13.95
N PHE A 97 -5.10 -8.83 -13.83
CA PHE A 97 -3.92 -9.71 -13.87
C PHE A 97 -3.19 -9.67 -15.20
N ALA A 98 -3.92 -9.65 -16.32
CA ALA A 98 -3.31 -9.53 -17.65
C ALA A 98 -2.49 -8.23 -17.78
N ARG A 99 -3.02 -7.10 -17.28
CA ARG A 99 -2.31 -5.81 -17.31
C ARG A 99 -1.04 -5.80 -16.46
N LEU A 100 -1.01 -6.61 -15.39
CA LEU A 100 0.17 -6.80 -14.54
C LEU A 100 1.09 -7.93 -15.00
N LYS A 101 0.78 -8.61 -16.11
CA LYS A 101 1.48 -9.82 -16.58
C LYS A 101 1.57 -10.90 -15.49
N PHE A 102 0.56 -10.97 -14.62
CA PHE A 102 0.47 -11.97 -13.57
C PHE A 102 -0.34 -13.17 -14.07
N VAL A 103 0.23 -14.37 -13.95
CA VAL A 103 -0.46 -15.63 -14.22
C VAL A 103 -0.72 -16.30 -12.88
N PRO A 104 -2.00 -16.45 -12.46
CA PRO A 104 -2.32 -17.17 -11.24
C PRO A 104 -1.86 -18.64 -11.33
N PRO A 105 -1.34 -19.24 -10.25
CA PRO A 105 -1.08 -20.68 -10.19
C PRO A 105 -2.34 -21.51 -10.46
N GLU A 106 -2.22 -22.72 -11.00
CA GLU A 106 -3.36 -23.58 -11.37
C GLU A 106 -4.32 -23.87 -10.21
N HIS A 107 -3.81 -23.94 -8.97
CA HIS A 107 -4.60 -24.19 -7.75
C HIS A 107 -5.10 -22.90 -7.07
N TRP A 108 -4.94 -21.74 -7.69
CA TRP A 108 -5.31 -20.46 -7.10
C TRP A 108 -6.82 -20.21 -7.20
N VAL A 109 -7.46 -19.92 -6.06
CA VAL A 109 -8.87 -19.51 -5.98
C VAL A 109 -8.93 -18.00 -5.74
N ALA A 110 -9.64 -17.28 -6.61
CA ALA A 110 -9.82 -15.85 -6.48
C ALA A 110 -10.48 -15.49 -5.14
N GLY A 111 -9.82 -14.63 -4.36
CA GLY A 111 -10.28 -14.22 -3.03
C GLY A 111 -9.86 -15.12 -1.86
N ALA A 112 -9.10 -16.20 -2.11
CA ALA A 112 -8.47 -17.01 -1.07
C ALA A 112 -6.94 -16.83 -1.10
N PRO A 113 -6.27 -16.67 0.06
CA PRO A 113 -4.81 -16.65 0.10
C PRO A 113 -4.26 -18.01 -0.39
N PRO A 114 -3.16 -18.02 -1.18
CA PRO A 114 -2.54 -19.25 -1.63
C PRO A 114 -2.08 -20.08 -0.42
N VAL A 115 -2.49 -21.34 -0.37
CA VAL A 115 -2.10 -22.28 0.69
C VAL A 115 -0.59 -22.50 0.62
N GLY A 116 0.11 -22.32 1.75
CA GLY A 116 1.55 -22.60 1.86
C GLY A 116 2.50 -21.44 1.51
N ILE A 117 2.00 -20.25 1.16
CA ILE A 117 2.85 -19.06 0.95
C ILE A 117 2.78 -18.20 2.21
N GLY A 118 3.68 -18.47 3.16
CA GLY A 118 3.76 -17.72 4.41
C GLY A 118 4.07 -16.24 4.16
N SER A 119 3.30 -15.34 4.77
CA SER A 119 3.75 -13.97 5.01
C SER A 119 4.87 -14.04 6.04
N ARG A 120 6.08 -13.60 5.69
CA ARG A 120 7.05 -13.21 6.70
C ARG A 120 6.60 -11.85 7.24
N SER A 121 5.75 -11.88 8.27
CA SER A 121 5.50 -10.72 9.11
C SER A 121 6.85 -10.27 9.68
N VAL A 122 7.14 -8.99 9.59
CA VAL A 122 8.39 -8.38 10.06
C VAL A 122 8.63 -8.71 11.54
N GLY A 123 9.79 -9.30 11.82
CA GLY A 123 10.68 -8.83 12.88
C GLY A 123 10.17 -8.73 14.31
N TYR A 124 9.35 -9.66 14.81
CA TYR A 124 9.37 -9.97 16.24
C TYR A 124 10.21 -11.23 16.48
N GLN A 125 11.51 -11.14 16.20
CA GLN A 125 12.47 -12.05 16.84
C GLN A 125 12.59 -11.58 18.29
N ARG A 126 11.90 -12.28 19.19
CA ARG A 126 12.15 -12.17 20.63
C ARG A 126 13.64 -12.43 20.87
N ASN A 127 14.38 -11.42 21.30
CA ASN A 127 15.56 -11.64 22.12
C ASN A 127 15.07 -12.26 23.45
N LEU A 128 14.98 -13.59 23.48
CA LEU A 128 14.89 -14.37 24.71
C LEU A 128 16.02 -15.39 24.72
N THR A 129 17.24 -14.87 24.86
CA THR A 129 18.39 -15.60 25.40
C THR A 129 19.35 -14.57 25.99
N ALA A 130 19.11 -14.21 27.25
CA ALA A 130 20.13 -13.72 28.18
C ALA A 130 19.53 -13.63 29.59
N THR A 131 19.56 -14.74 30.32
CA THR A 131 19.97 -14.76 31.73
C THR A 131 20.76 -16.04 31.96
#